data_AF-A0A354DDY9-F1
#
_entry.id   AF-A0A354DDY9-F1
#
_cell.length_a   1.000
_cell.length_b   1.000
_cell.length_c   1.000
_cell.angle_alpha   90.00
_cell.angle_beta   90.00
_cell.angle_gamma   90.00
#
_symmetry.space_group_name_H-M   'P 1'
#
loop_
_entity.id
_entity.type
_entity.pdbx_description
1 polymer ?
#
loop_
_entity_poly.entity_id
_entity_poly.type
_entity_poly.pdbx_seq_one_letter_code
_entity_poly.pdbx_strand_id
1 'polypeptide(L)'
;MKTAYEFANNFGKTIAQPKSLIEIEKIKSSLALQKKSDLVITGHDLIEWSGRKSGPWLKESLDQILTEILENRLCNERQQIKEWLLNERTH
;
A
#
# COMPACT_ATOMS: atom_id res chain seq x y z
N MET A 1 25.40 22.52 -8.30
CA MET A 1 25.58 21.36 -7.41
C MET A 1 25.40 20.11 -8.23
N LYS A 2 26.32 19.13 -8.14
CA LYS A 2 26.13 17.82 -8.78
C LYS A 2 25.19 16.97 -7.92
N THR A 3 24.25 16.26 -8.53
CA THR A 3 23.35 15.37 -7.80
C THR A 3 24.08 14.12 -7.29
N ALA A 4 23.56 13.46 -6.25
CA ALA A 4 24.08 12.16 -5.81
C ALA A 4 24.10 11.12 -6.95
N TYR A 5 23.18 11.27 -7.92
CA TYR A 5 23.15 10.51 -9.16
C TYR A 5 24.42 10.71 -10.00
N GLU A 6 24.77 11.96 -10.28
CA GLU A 6 25.97 12.32 -11.05
C GLU A 6 27.24 11.85 -10.34
N PHE A 7 27.30 11.91 -9.01
CA PHE A 7 28.46 11.38 -8.28
C PHE A 7 28.63 9.88 -8.47
N ALA A 8 27.58 9.07 -8.28
CA ALA A 8 27.75 7.61 -8.34
C ALA A 8 28.12 7.09 -9.74
N ASN A 9 27.54 7.68 -10.80
CA ASN A 9 27.96 7.35 -12.17
C ASN A 9 29.45 7.66 -12.42
N ASN A 10 29.96 8.77 -11.88
CA ASN A 10 31.38 9.12 -12.00
C ASN A 10 32.31 8.13 -11.28
N PHE A 11 31.81 7.40 -10.28
CA PHE A 11 32.53 6.32 -9.59
C PHE A 11 32.28 4.93 -10.21
N GLY A 12 31.71 4.86 -11.41
CA GLY A 12 31.42 3.59 -12.10
C GLY A 12 30.32 2.77 -11.43
N LYS A 13 29.55 3.35 -10.50
CA LYS A 13 28.37 2.72 -9.93
C LYS A 13 27.17 3.05 -10.80
N THR A 14 26.70 2.09 -11.58
CA THR A 14 25.44 2.22 -12.31
C THR A 14 24.29 2.26 -11.32
N ILE A 15 23.69 3.44 -11.18
CA ILE A 15 22.45 3.65 -10.43
C ILE A 15 21.35 4.07 -11.40
N ALA A 16 20.11 3.73 -11.09
CA ALA A 16 18.97 4.18 -11.88
C ALA A 16 18.87 5.71 -11.82
N GLN A 17 18.54 6.34 -12.95
CA GLN A 17 18.23 7.77 -12.97
C GLN A 17 17.05 8.05 -12.03
N PRO A 18 17.10 9.12 -11.23
CA PRO A 18 15.95 9.53 -10.44
C PRO A 18 14.80 9.89 -11.39
N LYS A 19 13.59 9.45 -11.05
CA LYS A 19 12.38 9.83 -11.78
C LYS A 19 12.19 11.34 -11.71
N SER A 20 11.74 11.94 -12.81
CA SER A 20 11.34 13.35 -12.86
C SER A 20 10.11 13.61 -11.99
N LEU A 21 9.87 14.87 -11.62
CA LEU A 21 8.68 15.26 -10.87
C LEU A 21 7.38 14.83 -11.59
N ILE A 22 7.33 15.03 -12.91
CA ILE A 22 6.18 14.66 -13.75
C ILE A 22 5.93 13.15 -13.70
N GLU A 23 6.98 12.33 -13.75
CA GLU A 23 6.84 10.87 -13.64
C GLU A 23 6.36 10.44 -12.25
N ILE A 24 6.85 11.08 -11.19
CA ILE A 24 6.40 10.81 -9.81
C ILE A 24 4.92 11.15 -9.66
N GLU A 25 4.49 12.32 -10.15
CA GLU A 25 3.08 12.75 -10.12
C GLU A 25 2.18 11.81 -10.90
N LYS A 26 2.62 11.35 -12.08
CA LYS A 26 1.88 10.40 -12.91
C LYS A 26 1.72 9.06 -12.20
N ILE A 27 2.80 8.52 -11.62
CA ILE A 27 2.75 7.25 -10.86
C ILE A 27 1.83 7.39 -9.66
N LYS A 28 1.98 8.47 -8.88
CA LYS A 28 1.12 8.73 -7.72
C LYS A 28 -0.35 8.78 -8.11
N SER A 29 -0.69 9.49 -9.18
CA SER A 29 -2.07 9.62 -9.66
C SER A 29 -2.64 8.32 -10.22
N SER A 30 -1.79 7.36 -10.62
CA SER A 30 -2.21 6.03 -11.07
C SER A 30 -2.49 5.02 -9.95
N LEU A 31 -2.17 5.35 -8.69
CA LEU A 31 -2.46 4.46 -7.56
C LEU A 31 -3.98 4.31 -7.37
N ALA A 32 -4.41 3.08 -7.09
CA ALA A 32 -5.82 2.76 -6.82
C ALA A 32 -6.39 3.57 -5.64
N LEU A 33 -5.54 3.98 -4.69
CA LEU A 33 -5.89 4.87 -3.59
C LEU A 33 -4.86 6.01 -3.48
N GLN A 34 -5.36 7.23 -3.27
CA GLN A 34 -4.51 8.41 -3.15
C GLN A 34 -4.09 8.69 -1.70
N LYS A 35 -4.92 8.29 -0.72
CA LYS A 35 -4.66 8.43 0.71
C LYS A 35 -5.06 7.16 1.45
N LYS A 36 -4.40 6.87 2.57
CA LYS A 36 -4.80 5.77 3.47
C LYS A 36 -6.22 5.95 4.02
N SER A 37 -6.67 7.20 4.18
CA SER A 37 -8.02 7.54 4.62
C SER A 37 -9.11 7.21 3.61
N ASP A 38 -8.75 6.93 2.36
CA ASP A 38 -9.71 6.60 1.30
C ASP A 38 -10.11 5.11 1.36
N LEU A 39 -9.50 4.33 2.26
CA LEU A 39 -9.88 2.96 2.54
C LEU A 39 -11.31 2.91 3.10
N VAL A 40 -12.14 2.04 2.54
CA VAL A 40 -13.58 1.93 2.90
C VAL A 40 -13.82 1.29 4.27
N ILE A 41 -12.75 0.81 4.91
CA ILE A 41 -12.81 0.12 6.19
C ILE A 41 -11.90 0.77 7.23
N THR A 42 -12.19 0.48 8.50
CA THR A 42 -11.40 0.87 9.65
C THR A 42 -11.04 -0.34 10.50
N GLY A 43 -10.18 -0.15 11.50
CA GLY A 43 -9.85 -1.23 12.45
C GLY A 43 -11.07 -1.75 13.23
N HIS A 44 -12.11 -0.92 13.42
CA HIS A 44 -13.35 -1.37 14.05
C HIS A 44 -14.04 -2.46 13.23
N ASP A 45 -14.05 -2.31 11.91
CA ASP A 45 -14.68 -3.26 10.99
C ASP A 45 -13.97 -4.62 11.06
N LEU A 46 -12.63 -4.60 11.12
CA LEU A 46 -11.83 -5.80 11.31
C LEU A 46 -12.14 -6.49 12.64
N ILE A 47 -12.29 -5.73 13.74
CA ILE A 47 -12.68 -6.29 15.05
C ILE A 47 -14.04 -6.97 14.94
N GLU A 48 -15.02 -6.30 14.35
CA GLU A 48 -16.39 -6.79 14.19
C GLU A 48 -16.43 -8.10 13.39
N TRP A 49 -15.72 -8.17 12.27
CA TRP A 49 -15.71 -9.36 11.41
C TRP A 49 -14.87 -10.50 11.98
N SER A 50 -13.79 -10.18 12.68
CA SER A 50 -12.90 -11.18 13.25
C SER A 50 -13.36 -11.77 14.58
N GLY A 51 -14.20 -11.05 15.33
CA GLY A 51 -14.53 -11.36 16.72
C GLY A 51 -13.32 -11.30 17.68
N ARG A 52 -12.16 -10.80 17.25
CA ARG A 52 -10.95 -10.71 18.08
C ARG A 52 -10.89 -9.37 18.80
N LYS A 53 -10.25 -9.38 19.97
CA LYS A 53 -9.96 -8.13 20.70
C LYS A 53 -8.99 -7.25 19.90
N SER A 54 -9.10 -5.94 20.13
CA SER A 54 -8.17 -4.95 19.58
C SER A 54 -6.72 -5.30 19.92
N GLY A 55 -5.83 -5.20 18.95
CA GLY A 55 -4.41 -5.46 19.15
C GLY A 55 -3.55 -5.05 17.95
N PRO A 56 -2.22 -5.30 18.03
CA PRO A 56 -1.25 -4.90 16.99
C PRO A 56 -1.58 -5.42 15.58
N TRP A 57 -2.23 -6.60 15.51
CA TRP A 57 -2.66 -7.24 14.27
C TRP A 57 -3.56 -6.36 13.39
N LEU A 58 -4.28 -5.38 13.97
CA LEU A 58 -5.13 -4.47 13.19
C LEU A 58 -4.31 -3.63 12.21
N LYS A 59 -3.15 -3.15 12.65
CA LYS A 59 -2.27 -2.36 11.80
C LYS A 59 -1.73 -3.22 10.65
N GLU A 60 -1.28 -4.43 10.97
CA GLU A 60 -0.75 -5.39 10.00
C GLU A 60 -1.81 -5.74 8.94
N SER A 61 -3.03 -6.11 9.37
CA SER A 61 -4.12 -6.40 8.44
C SER A 61 -4.53 -5.18 7.59
N LEU A 62 -4.61 -3.98 8.17
CA LEU A 62 -4.94 -2.77 7.40
C LEU A 62 -3.86 -2.42 6.38
N ASP A 63 -2.58 -2.53 6.75
CA ASP A 63 -1.46 -2.27 5.84
C ASP A 63 -1.41 -3.33 4.71
N GLN A 64 -1.76 -4.58 5.01
CA GLN A 64 -1.84 -5.65 4.00
C GLN A 64 -3.00 -5.44 3.04
N ILE A 65 -4.21 -5.17 3.54
CA ILE A 65 -5.38 -4.82 2.72
C ILE A 65 -5.07 -3.63 1.80
N LEU A 66 -4.42 -2.59 2.35
CA LEU A 66 -3.99 -1.44 1.57
C LEU A 66 -3.03 -1.84 0.45
N THR A 67 -2.07 -2.71 0.73
CA THR A 67 -1.10 -3.20 -0.27
C THR A 67 -1.80 -3.98 -1.38
N GLU A 68 -2.69 -4.90 -1.03
CA GLU A 68 -3.48 -5.67 -2.00
C GLU A 68 -4.33 -4.76 -2.91
N ILE A 69 -4.92 -3.70 -2.35
CA ILE A 69 -5.69 -2.72 -3.13
C ILE A 69 -4.77 -1.90 -4.05
N LEU A 70 -3.64 -1.41 -3.55
CA LEU A 70 -2.68 -0.66 -4.36
C LEU A 70 -2.10 -1.49 -5.50
N GLU A 71 -1.96 -2.80 -5.31
CA GLU A 71 -1.53 -3.74 -6.34
C GLU A 71 -2.68 -4.25 -7.22
N ASN A 72 -3.89 -3.70 -7.06
CA ASN A 72 -5.11 -4.06 -7.79
C ASN A 72 -5.52 -5.54 -7.67
N ARG A 73 -5.12 -6.23 -6.60
CA ARG A 73 -5.51 -7.61 -6.30
C ARG A 73 -6.78 -7.70 -5.46
N LEU A 74 -7.17 -6.60 -4.82
CA LEU A 74 -8.36 -6.48 -3.99
C LEU A 74 -9.10 -5.17 -4.31
N CYS A 75 -10.42 -5.20 -4.46
CA CYS A 75 -11.18 -3.96 -4.62
C CYS A 75 -11.37 -3.28 -3.26
N ASN A 76 -11.34 -1.94 -3.23
CA ASN A 76 -11.68 -1.15 -2.04
C ASN A 76 -13.20 -1.15 -1.77
N GLU A 77 -13.76 -2.33 -1.55
CA GLU A 77 -15.18 -2.57 -1.31
C GLU A 77 -15.31 -3.43 -0.04
N ARG A 78 -16.27 -3.07 0.82
CA ARG A 78 -16.38 -3.56 2.19
C ARG A 78 -16.60 -5.07 2.24
N GLN A 79 -17.46 -5.60 1.38
CA GLN A 79 -17.74 -7.04 1.31
C GLN A 79 -16.53 -7.83 0.78
N GLN A 80 -15.87 -7.37 -0.29
CA GLN A 80 -14.66 -8.05 -0.78
C GLN A 80 -13.54 -8.08 0.25
N ILE A 81 -13.28 -6.96 0.94
CA ILE A 81 -12.26 -6.90 1.98
C ILE A 81 -12.59 -7.83 3.14
N LYS A 82 -13.88 -7.93 3.52
CA LYS A 82 -14.35 -8.85 4.54
C LYS A 82 -14.10 -10.31 4.14
N GLU A 83 -14.46 -10.68 2.92
CA GLU A 83 -14.24 -12.03 2.40
C GLU A 83 -12.74 -12.37 2.36
N TRP A 84 -11.92 -11.44 1.88
CA TRP A 84 -10.47 -11.58 1.88
C TRP A 84 -9.90 -11.82 3.28
N LEU A 85 -10.31 -11.03 4.27
CA LEU A 85 -9.87 -11.17 5.67
C LEU A 85 -10.25 -12.53 6.27
N LEU A 86 -11.44 -13.05 5.93
CA LEU A 86 -11.91 -14.34 6.43
C LEU A 86 -11.19 -15.51 5.74
N ASN A 87 -10.93 -15.40 4.44
CA ASN A 87 -10.22 -16.42 3.66
C ASN A 87 -8.75 -16.56 4.05
N GLU A 88 -8.03 -15.44 4.24
CA GLU A 88 -6.62 -15.44 4.66
C GLU A 88 -6.40 -16.25 5.95
N ARG A 89 -7.40 -16.25 6.83
CA ARG A 89 -7.36 -16.96 8.13
C ARG A 89 -7.72 -18.44 8.05
N THR A 90 -8.12 -18.92 6.88
CA THR A 90 -8.43 -20.34 6.65
C THR A 90 -7.28 -21.12 6.01
N HIS A 91 -6.10 -20.51 5.85
CA HIS A 91 -4.84 -21.17 5.51
C HIS A 91 -3.87 -21.08 6.69
#